data_AF-G5IF50-F1
#
_entry.id   AF-G5IF50-F1
#
_cell.length_a   1.000
_cell.length_b   1.000
_cell.length_c   1.000
_cell.angle_alpha   90.00
_cell.angle_beta   90.00
_cell.angle_gamma   90.00
#
_symmetry.space_group_name_H-M   'P 1'
#
loop_
_entity.id
_entity.type
_entity.pdbx_description
1 polymer ?
#
loop_
_entity_poly.entity_id
_entity_poly.type
_entity_poly.pdbx_seq_one_letter_code
_entity_poly.pdbx_strand_id
1 'polypeptide(L)'
;MDNSKNDADSISMLKKLATSSLSSVWNQIKKMPHAILELDSAMTDLQLTTNSTATELEVFYKRSNEVAKSLGISTSAVIQATTDWTKLGYSIKEAQSLAKTSSILSSISPGMDISNATKAIANAMKVYGIEAGDTLDGIASKINIVGKSLSISNQDISEILNTSATAMKASNIGLEETIALGTAAQATIRDTVEVGNALNTVSSRIQGFGGETNNLSANLAQLNRDIYNLTNHQVSIRFDDNTYKDIYTILDEINRVWGNLTDSQRFGILSELFSPEQANAGSAIITNFDKARQAIDLMQNSAGNAMAEMNAVYDRVEYKLNQLSQVSTGIAQNLFLQDDMKNTVDILISLANVFGFITEKIGLFGTALGGVGLTAFVKNFA
;
A
#
# COMPACT_ATOMS: atom_id res chain seq x y z
N MET A 1 16.75 -49.52 7.79
CA MET A 1 15.58 -48.63 7.62
C MET A 1 16.09 -47.22 7.83
N ASP A 2 16.05 -46.23 6.93
CA ASP A 2 15.76 -46.14 5.50
C ASP A 2 16.22 -44.71 5.09
N ASN A 3 17.52 -44.42 5.18
CA ASN A 3 18.06 -43.08 4.85
C ASN A 3 18.12 -42.84 3.34
N SER A 4 18.18 -43.90 2.53
CA SER A 4 18.27 -43.77 1.07
C SER A 4 16.96 -43.40 0.40
N LYS A 5 15.79 -43.73 0.99
CA LYS A 5 14.49 -43.24 0.48
C LYS A 5 14.27 -41.76 0.78
N ASN A 6 14.69 -41.28 1.96
CA ASN A 6 14.58 -39.86 2.31
C ASN A 6 15.44 -38.96 1.40
N ASP A 7 16.64 -39.42 1.04
CA ASP A 7 17.51 -38.72 0.09
C ASP A 7 16.97 -38.80 -1.36
N ALA A 8 16.39 -39.95 -1.76
CA ALA A 8 15.78 -40.09 -3.08
C ALA A 8 14.50 -39.25 -3.24
N ASP A 9 13.68 -39.13 -2.18
CA ASP A 9 12.45 -38.34 -2.18
C ASP A 9 12.74 -36.83 -2.13
N SER A 10 13.77 -36.39 -1.40
CA SER A 10 14.21 -35.00 -1.41
C SER A 10 14.82 -34.60 -2.76
N ILE A 11 15.62 -35.45 -3.40
CA ILE A 11 16.14 -35.22 -4.77
C ILE A 11 15.00 -35.22 -5.80
N SER A 12 14.00 -36.10 -5.65
CA SER A 12 12.78 -36.15 -6.46
C SER A 12 11.95 -34.86 -6.31
N MET A 13 11.78 -34.38 -5.09
CA MET A 13 11.08 -33.13 -4.77
C MET A 13 11.81 -31.91 -5.32
N LEU A 14 13.14 -31.85 -5.19
CA LEU A 14 13.97 -30.80 -5.79
C LEU A 14 13.93 -30.82 -7.32
N LYS A 15 13.93 -31.99 -7.95
CA LYS A 15 13.75 -32.13 -9.40
C LYS A 15 12.35 -31.71 -9.85
N LYS A 16 11.31 -32.02 -9.08
CA LYS A 16 9.93 -31.54 -9.34
C LYS A 16 9.81 -30.02 -9.19
N LEU A 17 10.46 -29.43 -8.18
CA LEU A 17 10.54 -27.98 -8.00
C LEU A 17 11.30 -27.31 -9.14
N ALA A 18 12.43 -27.89 -9.57
CA ALA A 18 13.21 -27.40 -10.71
C ALA A 18 12.44 -27.49 -12.03
N THR A 19 11.75 -28.61 -12.28
CA THR A 19 10.91 -28.78 -13.48
C THR A 19 9.63 -27.94 -13.44
N SER A 20 9.04 -27.70 -12.27
CA SER A 20 7.92 -26.76 -12.12
C SER A 20 8.37 -25.31 -12.27
N SER A 21 9.57 -24.93 -11.79
CA SER A 21 10.11 -23.59 -11.99
C SER A 21 10.52 -23.36 -13.45
N LEU A 22 11.17 -24.35 -14.09
CA LEU A 22 11.53 -24.31 -15.51
C LEU A 22 10.30 -24.24 -16.42
N SER A 23 9.24 -24.99 -16.12
CA SER A 23 7.98 -24.92 -16.89
C SER A 23 7.25 -23.60 -16.67
N SER A 24 7.28 -23.01 -15.47
CA SER A 24 6.76 -21.66 -15.21
C SER A 24 7.53 -20.57 -15.96
N VAL A 25 8.87 -20.62 -15.95
CA VAL A 25 9.73 -19.70 -16.72
C VAL A 25 9.50 -19.88 -18.22
N TRP A 26 9.43 -21.12 -18.71
CA TRP A 26 9.16 -21.42 -20.11
C TRP A 26 7.76 -20.96 -20.55
N ASN A 27 6.76 -21.11 -19.68
CA ASN A 27 5.41 -20.59 -19.92
C ASN A 27 5.38 -19.05 -19.92
N GLN A 28 6.19 -18.38 -19.09
CA GLN A 28 6.36 -16.92 -19.14
C GLN A 28 7.08 -16.46 -20.41
N ILE A 29 8.13 -17.17 -20.85
CA ILE A 29 8.82 -16.94 -22.13
C ILE A 29 7.84 -17.10 -23.29
N LYS A 30 7.03 -18.17 -23.31
CA LYS A 30 5.96 -18.36 -24.32
C LYS A 30 4.89 -17.28 -24.30
N LYS A 31 4.70 -16.59 -23.18
CA LYS A 31 3.77 -15.45 -23.04
C LYS A 31 4.38 -14.13 -23.50
N MET A 32 5.66 -14.06 -23.90
CA MET A 32 6.26 -12.79 -24.37
C MET A 32 5.49 -12.11 -25.50
N PRO A 33 4.97 -12.80 -26.54
CA PRO A 33 4.15 -12.14 -27.55
C PRO A 33 2.86 -11.52 -26.97
N HIS A 34 2.24 -12.16 -25.98
CA HIS A 34 1.09 -11.60 -25.25
C HIS A 34 1.50 -10.43 -24.35
N ALA A 35 2.64 -10.53 -23.66
CA ALA A 35 3.17 -9.42 -22.87
C ALA A 35 3.44 -8.20 -23.76
N ILE A 36 3.94 -8.40 -24.98
CA ILE A 36 4.13 -7.32 -25.97
C ILE A 36 2.79 -6.68 -26.35
N LEU A 37 1.73 -7.46 -26.59
CA LEU A 37 0.39 -6.93 -26.90
C LEU A 37 -0.25 -6.17 -25.71
N GLU A 38 -0.10 -6.68 -24.49
CA GLU A 38 -0.56 -5.98 -23.27
C GLU A 38 0.19 -4.66 -23.07
N LEU A 39 1.48 -4.62 -23.42
CA LEU A 39 2.31 -3.42 -23.33
C LEU A 39 1.98 -2.40 -24.42
N ASP A 40 1.69 -2.85 -25.65
CA ASP A 40 1.22 -1.99 -26.74
C ASP A 40 -0.12 -1.32 -26.39
N SER A 41 -1.04 -2.10 -25.82
CA SER A 41 -2.31 -1.57 -25.30
C SER A 41 -2.09 -0.55 -24.18
N ALA A 42 -1.25 -0.87 -23.18
CA ALA A 42 -1.00 0.04 -22.05
C ALA A 42 -0.27 1.33 -22.47
N MET A 43 0.63 1.24 -23.46
CA MET A 43 1.32 2.40 -24.02
C MET A 43 0.40 3.27 -24.87
N THR A 44 -0.50 2.64 -25.63
CA THR A 44 -1.54 3.35 -26.39
C THR A 44 -2.44 4.15 -25.45
N ASP A 45 -2.91 3.54 -24.36
CA ASP A 45 -3.71 4.22 -23.35
C ASP A 45 -2.95 5.40 -22.72
N LEU A 46 -1.66 5.23 -22.43
CA LEU A 46 -0.84 6.33 -21.93
C LEU A 46 -0.72 7.45 -22.97
N GLN A 47 -0.45 7.14 -24.24
CA GLN A 47 -0.37 8.13 -25.32
C GLN A 47 -1.70 8.86 -25.55
N LEU A 48 -2.84 8.21 -25.34
CA LEU A 48 -4.15 8.87 -25.40
C LEU A 48 -4.37 9.86 -24.24
N THR A 49 -3.75 9.59 -23.09
CA THR A 49 -3.84 10.47 -21.90
C THR A 49 -2.74 11.51 -21.82
N THR A 50 -1.71 11.42 -22.67
CA THR A 50 -0.53 12.27 -22.63
C THR A 50 -0.20 12.77 -24.03
N ASN A 51 -0.03 14.08 -24.24
CA ASN A 51 0.37 14.64 -25.54
C ASN A 51 1.85 14.38 -25.87
N SER A 52 2.36 13.20 -25.53
CA SER A 52 3.78 12.85 -25.56
C SER A 52 4.26 12.38 -26.91
N THR A 53 5.50 12.73 -27.22
CA THR A 53 6.20 12.32 -28.44
C THR A 53 6.64 10.86 -28.36
N ALA A 54 6.93 10.25 -29.52
CA ALA A 54 7.44 8.87 -29.59
C ALA A 54 8.73 8.68 -28.77
N THR A 55 9.62 9.66 -28.76
CA THR A 55 10.87 9.63 -27.97
C THR A 55 10.61 9.70 -26.47
N GLU A 56 9.64 10.51 -26.03
CA GLU A 56 9.25 10.57 -24.62
C GLU A 56 8.60 9.28 -24.15
N LEU A 57 7.77 8.66 -25.00
CA LEU A 57 7.17 7.34 -24.73
C LEU A 57 8.24 6.24 -24.65
N GLU A 58 9.28 6.28 -25.49
CA GLU A 58 10.40 5.33 -25.43
C GLU A 58 11.19 5.44 -24.10
N VAL A 59 11.53 6.67 -23.70
CA VAL A 59 12.22 6.91 -22.43
C VAL A 59 11.35 6.51 -21.25
N PHE A 60 10.05 6.84 -21.30
CA PHE A 60 9.08 6.42 -20.31
C PHE A 60 9.03 4.90 -20.19
N TYR A 61 8.99 4.19 -21.31
CA TYR A 61 8.88 2.75 -21.36
C TYR A 61 10.08 2.05 -20.71
N LYS A 62 11.30 2.51 -21.01
CA LYS A 62 12.54 2.02 -20.40
C LYS A 62 12.55 2.23 -18.88
N ARG A 63 12.16 3.42 -18.42
CA ARG A 63 12.06 3.73 -16.98
C ARG A 63 11.01 2.87 -16.28
N SER A 64 9.86 2.66 -16.89
CA SER A 64 8.80 1.81 -16.34
C SER A 64 9.27 0.36 -16.21
N ASN A 65 10.05 -0.16 -17.17
CA ASN A 65 10.68 -1.48 -17.05
C ASN A 65 11.75 -1.52 -15.95
N GLU A 66 12.55 -0.48 -15.78
CA GLU A 66 13.52 -0.37 -14.67
C GLU A 66 12.83 -0.40 -13.30
N VAL A 67 11.75 0.38 -13.12
CA VAL A 67 10.93 0.35 -11.91
C VAL A 67 10.36 -1.05 -11.69
N ALA A 68 9.77 -1.65 -12.72
CA ALA A 68 9.19 -2.99 -12.65
C ALA A 68 10.22 -4.06 -12.24
N LYS A 69 11.44 -4.02 -12.80
CA LYS A 69 12.55 -4.90 -12.41
C LYS A 69 12.99 -4.68 -10.96
N SER A 70 13.01 -3.43 -10.49
CA SER A 70 13.42 -3.07 -9.13
C SER A 70 12.38 -3.43 -8.07
N LEU A 71 11.12 -3.60 -8.49
CA LEU A 71 10.00 -3.91 -7.60
C LEU A 71 9.45 -5.34 -7.80
N GLY A 72 9.93 -6.07 -8.80
CA GLY A 72 9.50 -7.45 -9.08
C GLY A 72 8.02 -7.54 -9.45
N ILE A 73 7.53 -6.54 -10.18
CA ILE A 73 6.16 -6.46 -10.70
C ILE A 73 6.20 -6.36 -12.23
N SER A 74 5.04 -6.39 -12.89
CA SER A 74 4.99 -6.28 -14.36
C SER A 74 5.19 -4.83 -14.84
N THR A 75 5.87 -4.66 -15.97
CA THR A 75 6.03 -3.35 -16.62
C THR A 75 4.66 -2.77 -16.98
N SER A 76 3.72 -3.61 -17.44
CA SER A 76 2.34 -3.19 -17.73
C SER A 76 1.64 -2.60 -16.50
N ALA A 77 1.81 -3.19 -15.31
CA ALA A 77 1.25 -2.63 -14.08
C ALA A 77 1.81 -1.24 -13.76
N VAL A 78 3.12 -1.02 -13.93
CA VAL A 78 3.75 0.30 -13.72
C VAL A 78 3.22 1.33 -14.72
N ILE A 79 3.06 0.92 -15.99
CA ILE A 79 2.49 1.79 -17.04
C ILE A 79 1.05 2.14 -16.69
N GLN A 80 0.22 1.15 -16.34
CA GLN A 80 -1.18 1.38 -15.95
C GLN A 80 -1.29 2.34 -14.77
N ALA A 81 -0.49 2.13 -13.71
CA ALA A 81 -0.49 3.03 -12.56
C ALA A 81 -0.05 4.45 -12.96
N THR A 82 0.94 4.59 -13.85
CA THR A 82 1.32 5.90 -14.39
C THR A 82 0.16 6.53 -15.16
N THR A 83 -0.52 5.77 -16.03
CA THR A 83 -1.69 6.24 -16.78
C THR A 83 -2.82 6.69 -15.85
N ASP A 84 -3.04 5.99 -14.75
CA ASP A 84 -4.04 6.39 -13.75
C ASP A 84 -3.65 7.74 -13.10
N TRP A 85 -2.36 7.96 -12.83
CA TRP A 85 -1.86 9.24 -12.33
C TRP A 85 -1.90 10.36 -13.37
N THR A 86 -1.62 10.11 -14.66
CA THR A 86 -1.74 11.14 -15.71
C THR A 86 -3.19 11.57 -15.91
N LYS A 87 -4.15 10.64 -15.82
CA LYS A 87 -5.60 10.95 -15.82
C LYS A 87 -6.01 11.84 -14.65
N LEU A 88 -5.30 11.80 -13.53
CA LEU A 88 -5.50 12.68 -12.39
C LEU A 88 -4.83 14.06 -12.57
N GLY A 89 -4.18 14.32 -13.70
CA GLY A 89 -3.60 15.61 -14.08
C GLY A 89 -2.11 15.77 -13.79
N TYR A 90 -1.42 14.72 -13.34
CA TYR A 90 0.02 14.76 -13.06
C TYR A 90 0.85 14.65 -14.33
N SER A 91 2.00 15.34 -14.37
CA SER A 91 2.95 15.17 -15.47
C SER A 91 3.47 13.73 -15.51
N ILE A 92 3.91 13.24 -16.68
CA ILE A 92 4.47 11.88 -16.80
C ILE A 92 5.56 11.61 -15.76
N LYS A 93 6.43 12.60 -15.50
CA LYS A 93 7.53 12.45 -14.53
C LYS A 93 7.01 12.29 -13.10
N GLU A 94 6.03 13.08 -12.69
CA GLU A 94 5.39 12.94 -11.37
C GLU A 94 4.60 11.65 -11.28
N ALA A 95 3.84 11.32 -12.32
CA ALA A 95 3.05 10.10 -12.44
C ALA A 95 3.92 8.84 -12.32
N GLN A 96 5.14 8.84 -12.88
CA GLN A 96 6.11 7.76 -12.68
C GLN A 96 6.54 7.60 -11.23
N SER A 97 6.82 8.72 -10.54
CA SER A 97 7.20 8.70 -9.12
C SER A 97 6.05 8.18 -8.26
N LEU A 98 4.83 8.66 -8.52
CA LEU A 98 3.63 8.24 -7.82
C LEU A 98 3.29 6.77 -8.11
N ALA A 99 3.44 6.32 -9.35
CA ALA A 99 3.28 4.91 -9.73
C ALA A 99 4.28 4.01 -9.02
N LYS A 100 5.52 4.48 -8.81
CA LYS A 100 6.51 3.76 -7.98
C LYS A 100 6.03 3.64 -6.53
N THR A 101 5.52 4.72 -5.93
CA THR A 101 4.95 4.65 -4.57
C THR A 101 3.77 3.69 -4.49
N SER A 102 2.82 3.74 -5.43
CA SER A 102 1.69 2.79 -5.52
C SER A 102 2.16 1.35 -5.63
N SER A 103 3.19 1.12 -6.45
CA SER A 103 3.77 -0.21 -6.65
C SER A 103 4.43 -0.75 -5.39
N ILE A 104 5.15 0.11 -4.64
CA ILE A 104 5.74 -0.25 -3.34
C ILE A 104 4.63 -0.63 -2.37
N LEU A 105 3.61 0.24 -2.20
CA LEU A 105 2.50 -0.02 -1.28
C LEU A 105 1.79 -1.33 -1.62
N SER A 106 1.46 -1.58 -2.89
CA SER A 106 0.84 -2.86 -3.30
C SER A 106 1.75 -4.06 -3.01
N SER A 107 3.06 -3.97 -3.30
CA SER A 107 4.00 -5.08 -3.12
C SER A 107 4.18 -5.51 -1.66
N ILE A 108 4.12 -4.56 -0.74
CA ILE A 108 4.24 -4.81 0.71
C ILE A 108 2.89 -5.10 1.38
N SER A 109 1.79 -5.12 0.62
CA SER A 109 0.42 -5.25 1.12
C SER A 109 -0.25 -6.51 0.56
N PRO A 110 -0.19 -7.66 1.28
CA PRO A 110 -0.89 -8.86 0.86
C PRO A 110 -2.38 -8.60 0.60
N GLY A 111 -2.88 -9.01 -0.57
CA GLY A 111 -4.27 -8.83 -0.98
C GLY A 111 -4.59 -7.49 -1.67
N MET A 112 -3.68 -6.51 -1.63
CA MET A 112 -3.89 -5.19 -2.22
C MET A 112 -3.28 -5.09 -3.62
N ASP A 113 -4.12 -4.90 -4.64
CA ASP A 113 -3.64 -4.64 -6.00
C ASP A 113 -3.14 -3.18 -6.18
N ILE A 114 -2.42 -2.95 -7.28
CA ILE A 114 -1.83 -1.66 -7.62
C ILE A 114 -2.89 -0.57 -7.87
N SER A 115 -4.09 -0.93 -8.31
CA SER A 115 -5.17 0.03 -8.56
C SER A 115 -5.71 0.56 -7.24
N ASN A 116 -5.94 -0.32 -6.26
CA ASN A 116 -6.36 0.05 -4.92
C ASN A 116 -5.27 0.85 -4.19
N ALA A 117 -4.00 0.48 -4.35
CA ALA A 117 -2.89 1.26 -3.82
C ALA A 117 -2.83 2.67 -4.42
N THR A 118 -3.03 2.77 -5.74
CA THR A 118 -3.09 4.06 -6.45
C THR A 118 -4.25 4.92 -5.96
N LYS A 119 -5.45 4.35 -5.82
CA LYS A 119 -6.63 5.06 -5.28
C LYS A 119 -6.37 5.57 -3.85
N ALA A 120 -5.81 4.73 -2.99
CA ALA A 120 -5.52 5.08 -1.60
C ALA A 120 -4.54 6.25 -1.49
N ILE A 121 -3.42 6.18 -2.22
CA ILE A 121 -2.42 7.25 -2.25
C ILE A 121 -3.03 8.51 -2.89
N ALA A 122 -3.74 8.39 -4.01
CA ALA A 122 -4.36 9.54 -4.68
C ALA A 122 -5.36 10.26 -3.78
N ASN A 123 -6.21 9.51 -3.08
CA ASN A 123 -7.18 10.06 -2.16
C ASN A 123 -6.50 10.75 -0.97
N ALA A 124 -5.59 10.07 -0.26
CA ALA A 124 -4.88 10.65 0.87
C ALA A 124 -4.06 11.88 0.46
N MET A 125 -3.35 11.81 -0.66
CA MET A 125 -2.55 12.90 -1.19
C MET A 125 -3.41 14.13 -1.50
N LYS A 126 -4.54 13.95 -2.19
CA LYS A 126 -5.46 15.03 -2.55
C LYS A 126 -6.15 15.64 -1.32
N VAL A 127 -6.65 14.79 -0.41
CA VAL A 127 -7.39 15.25 0.77
C VAL A 127 -6.48 16.01 1.73
N TYR A 128 -5.29 15.48 2.00
CA TYR A 128 -4.39 16.06 3.00
C TYR A 128 -3.36 17.04 2.42
N GLY A 129 -3.32 17.21 1.10
CA GLY A 129 -2.41 18.16 0.45
C GLY A 129 -0.95 17.71 0.53
N ILE A 130 -0.69 16.40 0.41
CA ILE A 130 0.67 15.84 0.44
C ILE A 130 1.29 16.02 -0.95
N GLU A 131 2.55 16.42 -1.00
CA GLU A 131 3.24 16.60 -2.29
C GLU A 131 3.58 15.24 -2.93
N ALA A 132 3.62 15.20 -4.27
CA ALA A 132 3.88 13.96 -5.00
C ALA A 132 5.20 13.28 -4.60
N GLY A 133 6.23 14.09 -4.32
CA GLY A 133 7.55 13.63 -3.87
C GLY A 133 7.53 13.01 -2.47
N ASP A 134 6.57 13.38 -1.63
CA ASP A 134 6.51 12.96 -0.23
C ASP A 134 5.59 11.76 0.00
N THR A 135 4.89 11.27 -1.03
CA THR A 135 3.90 10.19 -0.89
C THR A 135 4.44 8.88 -0.31
N LEU A 136 5.72 8.58 -0.51
CA LEU A 136 6.32 7.35 0.04
C LEU A 136 6.31 7.38 1.57
N ASP A 137 6.89 8.41 2.18
CA ASP A 137 6.98 8.51 3.65
C ASP A 137 5.78 9.18 4.30
N GLY A 138 5.15 10.12 3.59
CA GLY A 138 3.94 10.83 4.01
C GLY A 138 2.68 9.99 3.97
N ILE A 139 2.64 8.87 3.22
CA ILE A 139 1.45 8.00 3.11
C ILE A 139 1.81 6.53 3.26
N ALA A 140 2.57 5.96 2.31
CA ALA A 140 2.75 4.51 2.22
C ALA A 140 3.47 3.94 3.45
N SER A 141 4.53 4.59 3.92
CA SER A 141 5.25 4.20 5.14
C SER A 141 4.38 4.28 6.39
N LYS A 142 3.50 5.27 6.50
CA LYS A 142 2.57 5.43 7.63
C LYS A 142 1.53 4.32 7.68
N ILE A 143 0.92 4.02 6.53
CA ILE A 143 -0.01 2.88 6.39
C ILE A 143 0.72 1.58 6.78
N ASN A 144 1.90 1.34 6.22
CA ASN A 144 2.63 0.10 6.43
C ASN A 144 3.06 -0.13 7.88
N ILE A 145 3.61 0.88 8.54
CA ILE A 145 4.11 0.72 9.91
C ILE A 145 2.95 0.44 10.89
N VAL A 146 1.81 1.10 10.70
CA VAL A 146 0.61 0.88 11.51
C VAL A 146 0.03 -0.50 11.24
N GLY A 147 -0.15 -0.85 9.96
CA GLY A 147 -0.74 -2.13 9.58
C GLY A 147 0.07 -3.31 10.11
N LYS A 148 1.39 -3.26 9.92
CA LYS A 148 2.32 -4.29 10.41
C LYS A 148 2.33 -4.38 11.93
N SER A 149 2.41 -3.26 12.64
CA SER A 149 2.62 -3.26 14.09
C SER A 149 1.36 -3.52 14.89
N LEU A 150 0.19 -3.17 14.35
CA LEU A 150 -1.10 -3.30 15.03
C LEU A 150 -1.99 -4.42 14.46
N SER A 151 -1.43 -5.25 13.57
CA SER A 151 -2.10 -6.39 12.92
C SER A 151 -3.36 -6.01 12.15
N ILE A 152 -3.34 -4.86 11.49
CA ILE A 152 -4.39 -4.39 10.58
C ILE A 152 -3.84 -4.46 9.16
N SER A 153 -4.64 -4.87 8.17
CA SER A 153 -4.12 -4.93 6.80
C SER A 153 -3.91 -3.51 6.24
N ASN A 154 -2.89 -3.32 5.40
CA ASN A 154 -2.69 -2.04 4.70
C ASN A 154 -3.89 -1.71 3.79
N GLN A 155 -4.57 -2.73 3.28
CA GLN A 155 -5.81 -2.58 2.52
C GLN A 155 -6.94 -2.03 3.41
N ASP A 156 -7.11 -2.54 4.63
CA ASP A 156 -8.15 -2.09 5.54
C ASP A 156 -7.96 -0.60 5.89
N ILE A 157 -6.72 -0.21 6.22
CA ILE A 157 -6.38 1.20 6.49
C ILE A 157 -6.71 2.07 5.27
N SER A 158 -6.36 1.60 4.07
CA SER A 158 -6.61 2.29 2.81
C SER A 158 -8.11 2.45 2.51
N GLU A 159 -8.92 1.42 2.76
CA GLU A 159 -10.37 1.44 2.58
C GLU A 159 -11.07 2.39 3.55
N ILE A 160 -10.62 2.40 4.81
CA ILE A 160 -11.10 3.33 5.83
C ILE A 160 -10.77 4.77 5.40
N LEU A 161 -9.55 5.04 4.93
CA LEU A 161 -9.16 6.35 4.42
C LEU A 161 -10.00 6.76 3.21
N ASN A 162 -10.24 5.86 2.26
CA ASN A 162 -11.09 6.13 1.09
C ASN A 162 -12.51 6.53 1.47
N THR A 163 -13.04 5.98 2.55
CA THR A 163 -14.41 6.24 3.00
C THR A 163 -14.51 7.48 3.89
N SER A 164 -13.48 7.81 4.66
CA SER A 164 -13.56 8.79 5.76
C SER A 164 -12.69 10.04 5.64
N ALA A 165 -11.59 9.99 4.86
CA ALA A 165 -10.57 11.04 4.89
C ALA A 165 -11.12 12.44 4.58
N THR A 166 -12.01 12.55 3.58
CA THR A 166 -12.59 13.84 3.19
C THR A 166 -13.38 14.49 4.33
N ALA A 167 -14.23 13.73 5.01
CA ALA A 167 -15.02 14.26 6.13
C ALA A 167 -14.09 14.64 7.28
N MET A 168 -13.17 13.74 7.64
CA MET A 168 -12.20 13.96 8.71
C MET A 168 -11.36 15.21 8.48
N LYS A 169 -10.83 15.39 7.27
CA LYS A 169 -10.09 16.60 6.90
C LYS A 169 -10.94 17.86 6.99
N ALA A 170 -12.19 17.78 6.56
CA ALA A 170 -13.11 18.90 6.61
C ALA A 170 -13.50 19.26 8.06
N SER A 171 -13.28 18.35 9.02
CA SER A 171 -13.31 18.57 10.49
C SER A 171 -11.95 18.94 11.09
N ASN A 172 -11.01 19.38 10.27
CA ASN A 172 -9.65 19.74 10.68
C ASN A 172 -8.85 18.59 11.34
N ILE A 173 -9.14 17.34 10.98
CA ILE A 173 -8.36 16.18 11.39
C ILE A 173 -7.33 15.84 10.32
N GLY A 174 -6.12 15.50 10.73
CA GLY A 174 -5.01 15.08 9.88
C GLY A 174 -5.10 13.62 9.43
N LEU A 175 -4.14 13.24 8.58
CA LEU A 175 -4.03 11.88 8.04
C LEU A 175 -3.75 10.88 9.18
N GLU A 176 -2.77 11.20 10.02
CA GLU A 176 -2.31 10.33 11.11
C GLU A 176 -3.44 10.07 12.11
N GLU A 177 -4.18 11.10 12.52
CA GLU A 177 -5.30 10.93 13.45
C GLU A 177 -6.42 10.11 12.81
N THR A 178 -6.68 10.27 11.51
CA THR A 178 -7.66 9.46 10.79
C THR A 178 -7.24 7.98 10.73
N ILE A 179 -5.98 7.69 10.40
CA ILE A 179 -5.43 6.32 10.43
C ILE A 179 -5.52 5.75 11.84
N ALA A 180 -5.19 6.54 12.85
CA ALA A 180 -5.18 6.12 14.25
C ALA A 180 -6.58 5.76 14.77
N LEU A 181 -7.58 6.62 14.53
CA LEU A 181 -8.97 6.37 14.94
C LEU A 181 -9.57 5.19 14.18
N GLY A 182 -9.32 5.11 12.87
CA GLY A 182 -9.72 3.96 12.05
C GLY A 182 -9.12 2.65 12.54
N THR A 183 -7.84 2.67 12.92
CA THR A 183 -7.12 1.50 13.45
C THR A 183 -7.70 1.05 14.80
N ALA A 184 -8.04 1.98 15.70
CA ALA A 184 -8.67 1.65 16.97
C ALA A 184 -10.03 0.96 16.77
N ALA A 185 -10.86 1.46 15.84
CA ALA A 185 -12.14 0.83 15.52
C ALA A 185 -11.95 -0.56 14.87
N GLN A 186 -11.09 -0.63 13.85
CA GLN A 186 -10.88 -1.82 13.03
C GLN A 186 -10.33 -3.00 13.83
N ALA A 187 -9.61 -2.72 14.93
CA ALA A 187 -9.10 -3.75 15.84
C ALA A 187 -10.20 -4.66 16.42
N THR A 188 -11.44 -4.17 16.54
CA THR A 188 -12.59 -4.96 17.02
C THR A 188 -13.63 -5.20 15.93
N ILE A 189 -13.98 -4.17 15.17
CA ILE A 189 -15.11 -4.20 14.23
C ILE A 189 -14.81 -5.10 13.02
N ARG A 190 -13.59 -5.01 12.48
CA ARG A 190 -13.15 -5.80 11.30
C ARG A 190 -14.06 -5.62 10.08
N ASP A 191 -14.70 -4.46 9.96
CA ASP A 191 -15.54 -4.03 8.84
C ASP A 191 -15.17 -2.58 8.49
N THR A 192 -14.47 -2.41 7.37
CA THR A 192 -13.93 -1.11 6.94
C THR A 192 -15.03 -0.11 6.58
N VAL A 193 -16.21 -0.58 6.17
CA VAL A 193 -17.37 0.25 5.83
C VAL A 193 -18.03 0.78 7.10
N GLU A 194 -18.27 -0.09 8.10
CA GLU A 194 -18.80 0.34 9.40
C GLU A 194 -17.85 1.34 10.07
N VAL A 195 -16.54 1.05 10.07
CA VAL A 195 -15.52 1.96 10.63
C VAL A 195 -15.51 3.30 9.88
N GLY A 196 -15.47 3.29 8.55
CA GLY A 196 -15.48 4.52 7.75
C GLY A 196 -16.73 5.37 7.98
N ASN A 197 -17.90 4.73 8.12
CA ASN A 197 -19.15 5.42 8.42
C ASN A 197 -19.17 6.03 9.83
N ALA A 198 -18.61 5.33 10.82
CA ALA A 198 -18.48 5.88 12.17
C ALA A 198 -17.61 7.15 12.19
N LEU A 199 -16.49 7.14 11.47
CA LEU A 199 -15.62 8.31 11.30
C LEU A 199 -16.34 9.46 10.59
N ASN A 200 -17.10 9.17 9.52
CA ASN A 200 -17.92 10.16 8.83
C ASN A 200 -19.00 10.76 9.74
N THR A 201 -19.65 9.95 10.60
CA THR A 201 -20.68 10.42 11.52
C THR A 201 -20.10 11.32 12.59
N VAL A 202 -19.07 10.87 13.31
CA VAL A 202 -18.44 11.69 14.36
C VAL A 202 -17.84 12.96 13.78
N SER A 203 -17.25 12.86 12.59
CA SER A 203 -16.83 14.00 11.80
C SER A 203 -17.99 14.94 11.58
N SER A 204 -19.10 14.53 10.97
CA SER A 204 -20.23 15.42 10.67
C SER A 204 -20.84 16.08 11.92
N ARG A 205 -20.87 15.38 13.05
CA ARG A 205 -21.40 15.91 14.31
C ARG A 205 -20.50 16.98 14.94
N ILE A 206 -19.18 16.82 14.78
CA ILE A 206 -18.18 17.78 15.27
C ILE A 206 -17.89 18.85 14.20
N GLN A 207 -17.95 18.55 12.90
CA GLN A 207 -17.70 19.47 11.77
C GLN A 207 -18.66 20.65 11.70
N GLY A 208 -19.66 20.68 12.58
CA GLY A 208 -20.33 21.94 12.85
C GLY A 208 -19.37 23.12 13.17
N PHE A 209 -18.08 22.88 13.39
CA PHE A 209 -17.05 23.85 13.75
C PHE A 209 -16.23 24.49 12.61
N GLY A 210 -16.41 24.16 11.33
CA GLY A 210 -15.38 24.41 10.30
C GLY A 210 -15.67 25.35 9.13
N GLY A 211 -16.74 26.16 9.13
CA GLY A 211 -17.07 27.04 7.99
C GLY A 211 -17.56 28.41 8.44
N GLU A 212 -17.22 29.46 7.68
CA GLU A 212 -17.42 30.91 7.90
C GLU A 212 -18.88 31.40 8.10
N THR A 213 -19.74 30.64 8.77
CA THR A 213 -21.13 30.99 8.99
C THR A 213 -21.46 30.99 10.48
N ASN A 214 -21.77 32.18 10.99
CA ASN A 214 -22.18 32.52 12.36
C ASN A 214 -23.45 31.81 12.89
N ASN A 215 -23.92 30.72 12.28
CA ASN A 215 -25.19 30.06 12.61
C ASN A 215 -25.08 28.59 13.05
N LEU A 216 -23.88 28.08 13.35
CA LEU A 216 -23.67 26.71 13.88
C LEU A 216 -23.43 26.61 15.40
N SER A 217 -23.76 27.63 16.19
CA SER A 217 -23.43 27.67 17.62
C SER A 217 -24.36 26.87 18.55
N ALA A 218 -25.65 26.70 18.21
CA ALA A 218 -26.65 26.16 19.13
C ALA A 218 -26.55 24.63 19.32
N ASN A 219 -26.47 23.88 18.22
CA ASN A 219 -26.34 22.40 18.27
C ASN A 219 -25.03 21.99 18.92
N LEU A 220 -23.99 22.78 18.76
CA LEU A 220 -22.67 22.49 19.29
C LEU A 220 -22.53 22.88 20.76
N ALA A 221 -23.15 23.99 21.16
CA ALA A 221 -23.30 24.30 22.58
C ALA A 221 -24.13 23.23 23.29
N GLN A 222 -25.14 22.66 22.63
CA GLN A 222 -25.90 21.53 23.14
C GLN A 222 -25.03 20.27 23.24
N LEU A 223 -24.34 19.88 22.17
CA LEU A 223 -23.41 18.74 22.17
C LEU A 223 -22.36 18.88 23.29
N ASN A 224 -21.78 20.07 23.47
CA ASN A 224 -20.84 20.32 24.56
C ASN A 224 -21.48 20.14 25.93
N ARG A 225 -22.70 20.65 26.15
CA ARG A 225 -23.42 20.45 27.41
C ARG A 225 -23.68 18.97 27.66
N ASP A 226 -24.12 18.24 26.65
CA ASP A 226 -24.49 16.84 26.78
C ASP A 226 -23.27 15.97 27.08
N ILE A 227 -22.18 16.12 26.32
CA ILE A 227 -20.92 15.41 26.59
C ILE A 227 -20.36 15.79 27.96
N TYR A 228 -20.38 17.07 28.34
CA TYR A 228 -19.92 17.51 29.66
C TYR A 228 -20.74 16.88 30.79
N ASN A 229 -22.06 16.86 30.68
CA ASN A 229 -22.94 16.24 31.69
C ASN A 229 -22.75 14.71 31.73
N LEU A 230 -22.70 14.05 30.57
CA LEU A 230 -22.57 12.60 30.46
C LEU A 230 -21.21 12.10 30.96
N THR A 231 -20.18 12.93 30.95
CA THR A 231 -18.83 12.59 31.44
C THR A 231 -18.60 12.99 32.91
N ASN A 232 -19.67 13.26 33.67
CA ASN A 232 -19.61 13.77 35.04
C ASN A 232 -18.80 15.07 35.16
N HIS A 233 -18.96 15.97 34.18
CA HIS A 233 -18.29 17.27 34.11
C HIS A 233 -16.76 17.19 33.92
N GLN A 234 -16.24 16.09 33.38
CA GLN A 234 -14.80 15.89 33.20
C GLN A 234 -14.30 16.19 31.79
N VAL A 235 -15.15 16.06 30.77
CA VAL A 235 -14.76 16.28 29.36
C VAL A 235 -15.57 17.39 28.74
N SER A 236 -14.87 18.39 28.21
CA SER A 236 -15.44 19.47 27.41
C SER A 236 -14.95 19.32 25.97
N ILE A 237 -15.86 19.44 25.00
CA ILE A 237 -15.49 19.48 23.58
C ILE A 237 -14.94 20.85 23.18
N ARG A 238 -15.13 21.87 24.02
CA ARG A 238 -14.54 23.19 23.85
C ARG A 238 -13.10 23.22 24.32
N PHE A 239 -12.24 23.84 23.52
CA PHE A 239 -10.88 24.17 23.93
C PHE A 239 -10.89 25.47 24.74
N ASP A 240 -11.66 26.47 24.26
CA ASP A 240 -11.92 27.72 24.97
C ASP A 240 -13.33 28.29 24.66
N ASP A 241 -13.58 29.54 25.04
CA ASP A 241 -14.86 30.21 24.82
C ASP A 241 -15.21 30.46 23.34
N ASN A 242 -14.27 30.30 22.42
CA ASN A 242 -14.45 30.57 21.00
C ASN A 242 -14.08 29.38 20.11
N THR A 243 -13.33 28.42 20.64
CA THR A 243 -12.76 27.31 19.86
C THR A 243 -13.08 25.95 20.45
N TYR A 244 -13.08 24.93 19.58
CA TYR A 244 -13.38 23.54 19.91
C TYR A 244 -12.16 22.67 19.72
N LYS A 245 -12.06 21.63 20.54
CA LYS A 245 -11.02 20.61 20.43
C LYS A 245 -11.27 19.78 19.18
N ASP A 246 -10.21 19.23 18.63
CA ASP A 246 -10.31 18.27 17.55
C ASP A 246 -10.92 16.93 18.03
N ILE A 247 -11.44 16.15 17.08
CA ILE A 247 -12.10 14.87 17.31
C ILE A 247 -11.19 13.89 18.06
N TYR A 248 -9.90 13.84 17.71
CA TYR A 248 -8.95 12.92 18.34
C TYR A 248 -8.81 13.23 19.82
N THR A 249 -8.59 14.51 20.16
CA THR A 249 -8.48 14.97 21.56
C THR A 249 -9.76 14.71 22.35
N ILE A 250 -10.94 14.98 21.76
CA ILE A 250 -12.23 14.72 22.42
C ILE A 250 -12.36 13.23 22.76
N LEU A 251 -12.10 12.35 21.80
CA LEU A 251 -12.21 10.90 22.00
C LEU A 251 -11.14 10.36 22.96
N ASP A 252 -9.95 10.95 23.00
CA ASP A 252 -8.89 10.62 23.97
C ASP A 252 -9.33 10.92 25.40
N GLU A 253 -9.91 12.09 25.63
CA GLU A 253 -10.40 12.51 26.94
C GLU A 253 -11.58 11.65 27.40
N ILE A 254 -12.50 11.30 26.49
CA ILE A 254 -13.61 10.37 26.78
C ILE A 254 -13.06 8.99 27.16
N ASN A 255 -12.08 8.46 26.41
CA ASN A 255 -11.43 7.18 26.74
C ASN A 255 -10.90 7.16 28.18
N ARG A 256 -10.24 8.24 28.62
CA ARG A 256 -9.63 8.33 29.97
C ARG A 256 -10.65 8.24 31.10
N VAL A 257 -11.88 8.72 30.89
CA VAL A 257 -12.96 8.66 31.89
C VAL A 257 -13.91 7.48 31.67
N TRP A 258 -13.82 6.78 30.53
CA TRP A 258 -14.78 5.79 30.06
C TRP A 258 -15.12 4.70 31.08
N GLY A 259 -14.09 4.17 31.76
CA GLY A 259 -14.25 3.12 32.77
C GLY A 259 -15.04 3.53 34.02
N ASN A 260 -15.14 4.84 34.29
CA ASN A 260 -15.85 5.39 35.44
C ASN A 260 -17.30 5.79 35.11
N LEU A 261 -17.72 5.68 33.85
CA LEU A 261 -19.07 6.03 33.40
C LEU A 261 -20.03 4.86 33.54
N THR A 262 -21.29 5.15 33.84
CA THR A 262 -22.38 4.17 33.82
C THR A 262 -22.73 3.76 32.38
N ASP A 263 -23.41 2.62 32.20
CA ASP A 263 -23.84 2.17 30.88
C ASP A 263 -24.77 3.17 30.18
N SER A 264 -25.66 3.83 30.95
CA SER A 264 -26.52 4.89 30.42
C SER A 264 -25.73 6.11 29.94
N GLN A 265 -24.63 6.46 30.63
CA GLN A 265 -23.77 7.57 30.22
C GLN A 265 -22.97 7.21 28.96
N ARG A 266 -22.38 6.01 28.92
CA ARG A 266 -21.66 5.52 27.74
C ARG A 266 -22.58 5.47 26.52
N PHE A 267 -23.80 4.94 26.68
CA PHE A 267 -24.80 4.92 25.62
C PHE A 267 -25.16 6.33 25.14
N GLY A 268 -25.39 7.27 26.07
CA GLY A 268 -25.65 8.67 25.74
C GLY A 268 -24.53 9.27 24.89
N ILE A 269 -23.26 9.09 25.29
CA ILE A 269 -22.09 9.59 24.55
C ILE A 269 -22.04 9.01 23.14
N LEU A 270 -22.26 7.70 22.99
CA LEU A 270 -22.25 7.05 21.69
C LEU A 270 -23.39 7.55 20.80
N SER A 271 -24.58 7.76 21.36
CA SER A 271 -25.73 8.32 20.63
C SER A 271 -25.45 9.74 20.14
N GLU A 272 -24.85 10.57 21.01
CA GLU A 272 -24.51 11.95 20.69
C GLU A 272 -23.39 12.08 19.66
N LEU A 273 -22.38 11.20 19.68
CA LEU A 273 -21.20 11.32 18.79
C LEU A 273 -21.26 10.45 17.53
N PHE A 274 -21.89 9.28 17.58
CA PHE A 274 -21.81 8.28 16.51
C PHE A 274 -23.15 7.87 15.92
N SER A 275 -24.28 8.36 16.46
CA SER A 275 -25.62 7.81 16.20
C SER A 275 -25.79 6.36 16.69
N PRO A 276 -27.04 5.89 16.89
CA PRO A 276 -27.29 4.50 17.28
C PRO A 276 -26.71 3.47 16.32
N GLU A 277 -26.71 3.77 15.01
CA GLU A 277 -26.25 2.86 13.96
C GLU A 277 -24.73 2.68 13.98
N GLN A 278 -23.94 3.70 14.32
CA GLN A 278 -22.48 3.59 14.39
C GLN A 278 -21.95 3.50 15.83
N ALA A 279 -22.83 3.32 16.82
CA ALA A 279 -22.45 3.25 18.23
C ALA A 279 -21.47 2.10 18.53
N ASN A 280 -21.57 0.99 17.81
CA ASN A 280 -20.65 -0.15 17.96
C ASN A 280 -19.21 0.23 17.58
N ALA A 281 -19.02 0.74 16.36
CA ALA A 281 -17.72 1.25 15.92
C ALA A 281 -17.22 2.44 16.77
N GLY A 282 -18.10 3.36 17.19
CA GLY A 282 -17.76 4.43 18.13
C GLY A 282 -17.25 3.90 19.47
N SER A 283 -17.91 2.88 20.02
CA SER A 283 -17.47 2.19 21.24
C SER A 283 -16.12 1.52 21.03
N ALA A 284 -15.90 0.88 19.88
CA ALA A 284 -14.61 0.27 19.53
C ALA A 284 -13.48 1.31 19.46
N ILE A 285 -13.72 2.51 18.90
CA ILE A 285 -12.75 3.61 18.89
C ILE A 285 -12.37 4.00 20.32
N ILE A 286 -13.37 4.29 21.16
CA ILE A 286 -13.15 4.77 22.52
C ILE A 286 -12.49 3.70 23.39
N THR A 287 -12.93 2.44 23.30
CA THR A 287 -12.38 1.36 24.13
C THR A 287 -10.97 0.95 23.72
N ASN A 288 -10.64 1.03 22.42
CA ASN A 288 -9.32 0.70 21.89
C ASN A 288 -8.44 1.93 21.66
N PHE A 289 -8.70 3.06 22.33
CA PHE A 289 -8.00 4.32 22.05
C PHE A 289 -6.48 4.24 22.27
N ASP A 290 -6.01 3.31 23.11
CA ASP A 290 -4.57 3.04 23.24
C ASP A 290 -3.92 2.61 21.91
N LYS A 291 -4.65 1.92 21.03
CA LYS A 291 -4.19 1.61 19.67
C LYS A 291 -4.12 2.86 18.80
N ALA A 292 -5.02 3.82 18.97
CA ALA A 292 -4.93 5.11 18.28
C ALA A 292 -3.68 5.88 18.74
N ARG A 293 -3.39 5.91 20.05
CA ARG A 293 -2.15 6.52 20.57
C ARG A 293 -0.90 5.83 20.02
N GLN A 294 -0.87 4.50 20.03
CA GLN A 294 0.22 3.71 19.45
C GLN A 294 0.39 3.96 17.94
N ALA A 295 -0.70 4.06 17.19
CA ALA A 295 -0.63 4.35 15.75
C ALA A 295 0.02 5.71 15.49
N ILE A 296 -0.33 6.76 16.25
CA ILE A 296 0.33 8.07 16.15
C ILE A 296 1.83 7.96 16.41
N ASP A 297 2.24 7.31 17.49
CA ASP A 297 3.67 7.12 17.85
C ASP A 297 4.45 6.39 16.76
N LEU A 298 3.86 5.32 16.20
CA LEU A 298 4.44 4.58 15.09
C LEU A 298 4.62 5.46 13.84
N MET A 299 3.61 6.27 13.49
CA MET A 299 3.64 7.12 12.31
C MET A 299 4.62 8.30 12.39
N GLN A 300 5.05 8.70 13.60
CA GLN A 300 6.11 9.69 13.77
C GLN A 300 7.48 9.18 13.29
N ASN A 301 7.70 7.86 13.38
CA ASN A 301 8.96 7.20 13.04
C ASN A 301 8.83 6.29 11.80
N SER A 302 7.85 6.56 10.93
CA SER A 302 7.53 5.69 9.80
C SER A 302 8.52 5.78 8.63
N ALA A 303 9.28 6.87 8.50
CA ALA A 303 10.10 7.13 7.33
C ALA A 303 11.04 5.97 7.00
N GLY A 304 11.06 5.55 5.73
CA GLY A 304 11.84 4.42 5.23
C GLY A 304 11.28 3.03 5.55
N ASN A 305 10.24 2.89 6.38
CA ASN A 305 9.69 1.59 6.77
C ASN A 305 9.11 0.81 5.59
N ALA A 306 8.44 1.47 4.64
CA ALA A 306 7.92 0.80 3.45
C ALA A 306 9.04 0.19 2.59
N MET A 307 10.17 0.90 2.44
CA MET A 307 11.34 0.38 1.74
C MET A 307 12.06 -0.71 2.53
N ALA A 308 12.07 -0.64 3.86
CA ALA A 308 12.58 -1.71 4.69
C ALA A 308 11.77 -3.01 4.52
N GLU A 309 10.44 -2.91 4.41
CA GLU A 309 9.57 -4.07 4.13
C GLU A 309 9.82 -4.64 2.72
N MET A 310 10.13 -3.79 1.75
CA MET A 310 10.47 -4.21 0.40
C MET A 310 11.69 -5.15 0.36
N ASN A 311 12.63 -5.03 1.31
CA ASN A 311 13.76 -5.96 1.40
C ASN A 311 13.31 -7.41 1.62
N ALA A 312 12.25 -7.63 2.41
CA ALA A 312 11.68 -8.96 2.60
C ALA A 312 10.93 -9.45 1.35
N VAL A 313 10.42 -8.55 0.51
CA VAL A 313 9.81 -8.90 -0.79
C VAL A 313 10.89 -9.37 -1.77
N TYR A 314 12.06 -8.75 -1.78
CA TYR A 314 13.18 -9.10 -2.68
C TYR A 314 13.65 -10.55 -2.55
N ASP A 315 13.52 -11.14 -1.36
CA ASP A 315 13.92 -12.52 -1.11
C ASP A 315 12.92 -13.56 -1.64
N ARG A 316 11.69 -13.15 -1.98
CA ARG A 316 10.63 -14.06 -2.45
C ARG A 316 10.95 -14.63 -3.83
N VAL A 317 10.66 -15.92 -4.02
CA VAL A 317 10.81 -16.60 -5.33
C VAL A 317 9.96 -15.91 -6.40
N GLU A 318 8.74 -15.50 -6.04
CA GLU A 318 7.84 -14.76 -6.93
C GLU A 318 8.46 -13.45 -7.43
N TYR A 319 9.08 -12.67 -6.55
CA TYR A 319 9.81 -11.45 -6.93
C TYR A 319 10.91 -11.76 -7.95
N LYS A 320 11.73 -12.79 -7.71
CA LYS A 320 12.82 -13.18 -8.60
C LYS A 320 12.32 -13.66 -9.96
N LEU A 321 11.21 -14.41 -9.99
CA LEU A 321 10.56 -14.85 -11.23
C LEU A 321 9.97 -13.66 -12.01
N ASN A 322 9.32 -12.73 -11.34
CA ASN A 322 8.78 -11.53 -11.98
C ASN A 322 9.89 -10.62 -12.49
N GLN A 323 10.95 -10.41 -11.72
CA GLN A 323 12.12 -9.65 -12.14
C GLN A 323 12.75 -10.25 -13.40
N LEU A 324 12.90 -11.57 -13.46
CA LEU A 324 13.36 -12.27 -14.67
C LEU A 324 12.41 -12.06 -15.86
N SER A 325 11.11 -12.19 -15.62
CA SER A 325 10.10 -11.91 -16.65
C SER A 325 10.28 -10.50 -17.20
N GLN A 326 10.57 -9.51 -16.34
CA GLN A 326 10.82 -8.13 -16.75
C GLN A 326 12.15 -7.90 -17.46
N VAL A 327 13.20 -8.68 -17.16
CA VAL A 327 14.43 -8.70 -17.97
C VAL A 327 14.10 -9.17 -19.39
N SER A 328 13.30 -10.23 -19.52
CA SER A 328 12.84 -10.74 -20.81
C SER A 328 11.99 -9.71 -21.56
N THR A 329 11.11 -9.01 -20.84
CA THR A 329 10.36 -7.86 -21.37
C THR A 329 11.33 -6.79 -21.89
N GLY A 330 12.29 -6.33 -21.09
CA GLY A 330 13.26 -5.30 -21.52
C GLY A 330 14.08 -5.69 -22.75
N ILE A 331 14.40 -6.97 -22.91
CA ILE A 331 15.03 -7.50 -24.13
C ILE A 331 14.07 -7.38 -25.31
N ALA A 332 12.83 -7.84 -25.19
CA ALA A 332 11.80 -7.68 -26.22
C ALA A 332 11.54 -6.21 -26.59
N GLN A 333 11.62 -5.29 -25.63
CA GLN A 333 11.48 -3.84 -25.85
C GLN A 333 12.58 -3.30 -26.78
N ASN A 334 13.84 -3.60 -26.49
CA ASN A 334 14.97 -3.16 -27.32
C ASN A 334 14.94 -3.77 -28.73
N LEU A 335 14.31 -4.94 -28.88
CA LEU A 335 14.16 -5.68 -30.14
C LEU A 335 12.92 -5.27 -30.96
N PHE A 336 11.90 -4.65 -30.36
CA PHE A 336 10.79 -4.06 -31.13
C PHE A 336 11.17 -2.68 -31.69
N LEU A 337 12.12 -2.02 -31.03
CA LEU A 337 12.68 -0.73 -31.45
C LEU A 337 13.79 -0.88 -32.51
N GLN A 338 14.25 -2.10 -32.82
CA GLN A 338 15.25 -2.40 -33.86
C GLN A 338 14.89 -3.70 -34.61
N ASP A 339 14.95 -3.73 -35.95
CA ASP A 339 14.48 -4.82 -36.87
C ASP A 339 15.12 -6.24 -36.71
N ASP A 340 15.77 -6.57 -35.59
CA ASP A 340 16.73 -7.67 -35.49
C ASP A 340 16.20 -8.92 -34.75
N MET A 341 15.20 -9.57 -35.34
CA MET A 341 14.42 -10.68 -34.74
C MET A 341 15.20 -12.01 -34.55
N LYS A 342 16.37 -12.18 -35.18
CA LYS A 342 17.14 -13.45 -35.20
C LYS A 342 18.01 -13.65 -33.95
N ASN A 343 18.53 -12.58 -33.36
CA ASN A 343 19.37 -12.63 -32.16
C ASN A 343 18.56 -12.94 -30.87
N THR A 344 17.23 -12.73 -30.93
CA THR A 344 16.28 -12.97 -29.85
C THR A 344 16.21 -14.43 -29.42
N VAL A 345 16.20 -15.35 -30.39
CA VAL A 345 16.12 -16.79 -30.13
C VAL A 345 17.39 -17.26 -29.40
N ASP A 346 18.56 -16.74 -29.79
CA ASP A 346 19.86 -17.11 -29.20
C ASP A 346 20.05 -16.56 -27.78
N ILE A 347 19.56 -15.34 -27.51
CA ILE A 347 19.56 -14.75 -26.16
C ILE A 347 18.57 -15.47 -25.24
N LEU A 348 17.40 -15.86 -25.73
CA LEU A 348 16.41 -16.64 -24.97
C LEU A 348 16.92 -18.06 -24.67
N ILE A 349 17.65 -18.67 -25.61
CA ILE A 349 18.36 -19.94 -25.39
C ILE A 349 19.47 -19.76 -24.34
N SER A 350 20.21 -18.64 -24.38
CA SER A 350 21.25 -18.33 -23.38
C SER A 350 20.67 -18.15 -21.96
N LEU A 351 19.55 -17.42 -21.83
CA LEU A 351 18.83 -17.27 -20.56
C LEU A 351 18.28 -18.61 -20.06
N ALA A 352 17.71 -19.44 -20.94
CA ALA A 352 17.27 -20.80 -20.58
C ALA A 352 18.44 -21.69 -20.10
N ASN A 353 19.62 -21.54 -20.69
CA ASN A 353 20.83 -22.26 -20.27
C ASN A 353 21.37 -21.79 -18.90
N VAL A 354 21.22 -20.51 -18.55
CA VAL A 354 21.50 -19.99 -17.19
C VAL A 354 20.60 -20.65 -16.13
N PHE A 355 19.33 -20.95 -16.47
CA PHE A 355 18.42 -21.68 -15.57
C PHE A 355 18.80 -23.16 -15.38
N GLY A 356 19.30 -23.81 -16.44
CA GLY A 356 19.91 -25.15 -16.31
C GLY A 356 21.02 -25.15 -15.25
N PHE A 357 21.88 -24.12 -15.27
CA PHE A 357 22.98 -24.00 -14.32
C PHE A 357 22.56 -23.72 -12.86
N ILE A 358 21.55 -22.87 -12.63
CA ILE A 358 21.07 -22.58 -11.27
C ILE A 358 20.37 -23.81 -10.66
N THR A 359 19.54 -24.51 -11.45
CA THR A 359 18.82 -25.71 -10.98
C THR A 359 19.71 -26.94 -10.77
N GLU A 360 20.77 -27.12 -11.57
CA GLU A 360 21.76 -28.19 -11.36
C GLU A 360 22.69 -27.93 -10.17
N LYS A 361 22.86 -26.67 -9.74
CA LYS A 361 23.81 -26.28 -8.69
C LYS A 361 23.20 -26.07 -7.30
N ILE A 362 21.87 -26.04 -7.14
CA ILE A 362 21.21 -25.92 -5.83
C ILE A 362 21.60 -27.07 -4.87
N GLY A 363 21.89 -28.28 -5.38
CA GLY A 363 22.43 -29.38 -4.58
C GLY A 363 23.92 -29.24 -4.20
N LEU A 364 24.67 -28.35 -4.87
CA LEU A 364 26.11 -28.12 -4.68
C LEU A 364 26.42 -26.88 -3.81
N PHE A 365 25.44 -26.02 -3.54
CA PHE A 365 25.62 -24.85 -2.66
C PHE A 365 25.82 -25.20 -1.19
N GLY A 366 25.48 -26.42 -0.77
CA GLY A 366 25.82 -26.91 0.58
C GLY A 366 27.31 -27.24 0.78
N THR A 367 28.09 -27.44 -0.29
CA THR A 367 29.46 -27.95 -0.20
C THR A 367 30.52 -27.11 -0.92
N ALA A 368 30.14 -26.10 -1.71
CA ALA A 368 31.09 -25.32 -2.52
C ALA A 368 31.14 -23.81 -2.19
N LEU A 369 31.03 -23.43 -0.90
CA LEU A 369 31.39 -22.09 -0.41
C LEU A 369 32.92 -21.88 -0.30
N GLY A 370 33.70 -22.56 -1.13
CA GLY A 370 35.15 -22.40 -1.25
C GLY A 370 35.56 -21.75 -2.58
N GLY A 371 35.33 -20.45 -2.72
CA GLY A 371 36.15 -19.55 -3.56
C GLY A 371 36.11 -19.61 -5.10
N VAL A 372 35.50 -20.62 -5.76
CA VAL A 372 35.66 -20.80 -7.23
C VAL A 372 34.40 -20.45 -8.06
N GLY A 373 33.20 -20.52 -7.48
CA GLY A 373 31.94 -20.40 -8.25
C GLY A 373 31.61 -18.98 -8.73
N LEU A 374 31.87 -17.96 -7.92
CA LEU A 374 31.54 -16.57 -8.25
C LEU A 374 32.52 -15.94 -9.26
N THR A 375 33.77 -16.40 -9.27
CA THR A 375 34.83 -15.87 -10.14
C THR A 375 34.68 -16.30 -11.60
N ALA A 376 34.06 -17.46 -11.87
CA ALA A 376 33.71 -17.88 -13.23
C ALA A 376 32.49 -17.12 -13.79
N PHE A 377 31.56 -16.71 -12.93
CA PHE A 377 30.34 -15.98 -13.29
C PHE A 377 30.64 -14.58 -13.86
N VAL A 378 31.60 -13.87 -13.26
CA VAL A 378 32.00 -12.52 -13.71
C VAL A 378 32.82 -12.56 -15.01
N LYS A 379 33.53 -13.65 -15.29
CA LYS A 379 34.47 -13.73 -16.44
C LYS A 379 33.80 -14.04 -17.79
N ASN A 380 32.57 -14.56 -17.79
CA ASN A 380 31.82 -14.86 -19.01
C ASN A 380 30.81 -13.76 -19.42
N PHE A 381 30.70 -12.69 -18.64
CA PHE A 381 29.78 -11.57 -18.88
C PHE A 381 30.49 -10.19 -18.86
N ALA A 382 31.83 -10.17 -18.93
CA ALA A 382 32.65 -8.96 -19.09
C ALA A 382 33.21 -8.87 -20.52
#